data_AF-A0A8T0H1A8-F1
#
_entry.id   AF-A0A8T0H1A8-F1
#
_cell.length_a   1.000
_cell.length_b   1.000
_cell.length_c   1.000
_cell.angle_alpha   90.00
_cell.angle_beta   90.00
_cell.angle_gamma   90.00
#
_symmetry.space_group_name_H-M   'P 1'
#
loop_
_entity.id
_entity.type
_entity.pdbx_description
1 polymer ?
#
loop_
_entity_poly.entity_id
_entity_poly.type
_entity_poly.pdbx_seq_one_letter_code
_entity_poly.pdbx_strand_id
1 'polypeptide(L)' 'MTDSELTREEVLKRDIPWETYMTAKLINSTGLQLLRRHDHRPAHVQSALLEEVLGIFFS' A
#
# COMPACT_ATOMS: atom_id res chain seq x y z
N MET A 1 -15.05 -9.08 -25.07
CA MET A 1 -14.10 -8.92 -23.95
C MET A 1 -13.85 -7.43 -23.81
N THR A 2 -14.61 -6.77 -22.95
CA THR A 2 -14.42 -5.33 -22.66
C THR A 2 -13.39 -5.24 -21.55
N ASP A 3 -12.15 -4.95 -21.92
CA ASP A 3 -11.15 -4.45 -21.00
C ASP A 3 -11.74 -3.16 -20.40
N SER A 4 -12.35 -3.30 -19.23
CA SER A 4 -13.02 -2.18 -18.58
C SER A 4 -11.90 -1.35 -18.01
N GLU A 5 -11.59 -0.23 -18.66
CA GLU A 5 -10.57 0.71 -18.20
C GLU A 5 -10.82 1.01 -16.72
N LEU A 6 -9.98 0.44 -15.86
CA LEU A 6 -10.21 0.46 -14.44
C LEU A 6 -9.86 1.87 -13.96
N THR A 7 -10.86 2.62 -13.50
CA THR A 7 -10.60 3.99 -13.05
C THR A 7 -9.75 3.98 -11.79
N ARG A 8 -9.02 5.08 -11.53
CA ARG A 8 -8.15 5.21 -10.36
C ARG A 8 -8.91 4.97 -9.07
N GLU A 9 -10.12 5.48 -8.97
CA GLU A 9 -11.00 5.37 -7.81
C GLU A 9 -11.40 3.91 -7.56
N GLU A 10 -11.66 3.17 -8.64
CA GLU A 10 -12.00 1.75 -8.55
C GLU A 10 -10.80 0.91 -8.15
N VAL A 11 -9.59 1.23 -8.61
CA VAL A 11 -8.35 0.56 -8.16
C VAL A 11 -8.12 0.78 -6.67
N LEU A 12 -8.27 2.01 -6.18
CA LEU A 12 -7.96 2.39 -4.80
C LEU A 12 -8.90 1.79 -3.76
N LYS A 13 -10.10 1.34 -4.16
CA LYS A 13 -11.08 0.71 -3.27
C LYS A 13 -10.95 -0.82 -3.21
N ARG A 14 -10.09 -1.41 -4.02
CA ARG A 14 -9.97 -2.88 -4.08
C ARG A 14 -9.31 -3.40 -2.82
N ASP A 15 -9.91 -4.46 -2.27
CA ASP A 15 -9.22 -5.32 -1.33
C ASP A 15 -8.11 -6.07 -2.05
N ILE A 16 -6.86 -5.84 -1.61
CA ILE A 16 -5.69 -6.53 -2.16
C ILE A 16 -5.29 -7.67 -1.20
N PRO A 17 -5.24 -8.93 -1.64
CA PRO A 17 -4.89 -10.06 -0.78
C PRO A 17 -3.37 -10.15 -0.57
N TRP A 18 -2.79 -9.23 0.19
CA TRP A 18 -1.34 -9.11 0.40
C TRP A 18 -0.69 -10.40 0.93
N GLU A 19 -1.41 -11.19 1.74
CA GLU A 19 -0.98 -12.50 2.24
C GLU A 19 -0.64 -13.47 1.09
N THR A 20 -1.41 -13.45 0.00
CA THR A 20 -1.13 -14.27 -1.19
C THR A 20 0.21 -13.92 -1.81
N TYR A 21 0.59 -12.64 -1.84
CA TYR A 21 1.88 -12.19 -2.37
C TYR A 21 3.03 -12.63 -1.47
N MET A 22 2.82 -12.65 -0.14
CA MET A 22 3.82 -13.17 0.80
C MET A 22 4.01 -14.68 0.61
N THR A 23 2.91 -15.44 0.52
CA THR A 23 2.97 -16.89 0.27
C THR A 23 3.62 -17.22 -1.07
N ALA A 24 3.39 -16.38 -2.09
CA ALA A 24 4.05 -16.47 -3.39
C ALA A 24 5.51 -15.99 -3.40
N LYS A 25 6.06 -15.57 -2.25
CA LYS A 25 7.43 -15.03 -2.08
C LYS A 25 7.73 -13.78 -2.92
N LEU A 26 6.69 -13.03 -3.30
CA LEU A 26 6.83 -11.74 -3.97
C LEU A 26 7.15 -10.61 -2.99
N ILE A 27 6.75 -10.78 -1.73
CA ILE A 27 7.06 -9.88 -0.62
C ILE A 27 7.50 -10.71 0.60
N ASN A 28 8.27 -10.10 1.50
CA ASN A 28 8.65 -10.71 2.78
C ASN A 28 7.72 -10.25 3.92
N SER A 29 7.87 -10.84 5.11
CA SER A 29 7.01 -10.57 6.27
C SER A 29 7.07 -9.11 6.74
N THR A 30 8.22 -8.45 6.61
CA THR A 30 8.37 -7.02 6.92
C THR A 30 7.60 -6.17 5.89
N GLY A 31 7.71 -6.50 4.61
CA GLY A 31 6.97 -5.86 3.52
C GLY A 31 5.46 -5.97 3.71
N LEU A 32 4.96 -7.15 4.11
CA LEU A 32 3.54 -7.36 4.41
C LEU A 32 3.04 -6.46 5.56
N GLN A 33 3.84 -6.28 6.61
CA GLN A 33 3.49 -5.41 7.73
C GLN A 33 3.38 -3.94 7.31
N LEU A 34 4.31 -3.46 6.48
CA LEU A 34 4.25 -2.10 5.93
C LEU A 34 3.04 -1.93 5.02
N LEU A 35 2.83 -2.87 4.09
CA LEU A 35 1.67 -2.83 3.18
C LEU A 35 0.36 -2.74 3.95
N ARG A 36 0.12 -3.59 4.95
CA ARG A 36 -1.10 -3.51 5.78
C ARG A 36 -1.23 -2.21 6.59
N ARG A 37 -0.10 -1.62 7.02
CA ARG A 37 -0.12 -0.33 7.74
C ARG A 37 -0.52 0.82 6.83
N HIS A 38 -0.15 0.77 5.56
CA HIS A 38 -0.34 1.86 4.60
C HIS A 38 -1.53 1.65 3.65
N ASP A 39 -2.04 0.43 3.52
CA ASP A 39 -3.19 0.12 2.67
C ASP A 39 -4.45 0.87 3.13
N HIS A 40 -5.19 1.36 2.14
CA HIS A 40 -6.39 2.20 2.27
C HIS A 40 -6.29 3.38 3.26
N ARG A 41 -5.09 3.84 3.62
CA ARG A 41 -4.94 5.02 4.48
C ARG A 41 -5.36 6.27 3.70
N PRO A 42 -6.16 7.17 4.31
CA PRO A 42 -6.55 8.41 3.64
C PRO A 42 -5.31 9.27 3.38
N ALA A 43 -5.34 10.06 2.29
CA ALA A 43 -4.18 10.79 1.79
C ALA A 43 -3.48 11.65 2.87
N HIS A 44 -4.24 12.26 3.78
CA HIS A 44 -3.69 13.05 4.89
C HIS A 44 -2.84 12.23 5.88
N VAL A 45 -3.16 10.95 6.08
CA VAL A 45 -2.39 10.03 6.96
C VAL A 45 -1.12 9.55 6.25
N GLN A 46 -1.17 9.35 4.94
CA GLN A 46 0.02 9.00 4.15
C GLN A 46 1.05 10.13 4.19
N SER A 47 0.62 11.39 4.05
CA SER A 47 1.50 12.56 4.16
C SER A 47 2.21 12.65 5.51
N ALA A 48 1.48 12.44 6.61
CA ALA A 48 2.07 12.46 7.96
C ALA A 48 3.08 11.32 8.20
N LEU A 49 2.81 10.12 7.66
CA LEU A 49 3.72 8.98 7.75
C LEU A 49 4.98 9.15 6.89
N LEU A 50 4.87 9.83 5.74
CA LEU A 50 6.04 10.18 4.91
C LEU A 50 6.91 11.23 5.61
N GLU A 51 6.32 12.22 6.28
CA GLU A 51 7.07 13.20 7.07
C GLU A 51 7.82 12.55 8.26
N GLU A 52 7.19 11.60 8.96
CA GLU A 52 7.84 10.84 10.04
C GLU A 52 9.07 10.09 9.54
N VAL A 53 8.98 9.42 8.38
CA VAL A 53 10.09 8.67 7.79
C VAL A 53 11.18 9.62 7.29
N LEU A 54 10.83 10.73 6.65
CA LEU A 54 11.80 11.71 6.16
C LEU A 54 12.54 12.42 7.31
N GLY A 55 11.87 12.73 8.41
CA GLY A 55 12.49 13.36 9.58
C GLY A 55 13.58 12.51 10.23
N ILE A 56 13.51 11.17 10.11
CA ILE A 56 14.53 10.24 10.63
C ILE A 56 15.80 10.23 9.75
N PHE A 57 15.69 10.54 8.44
CA PHE A 57 16.84 10.53 7.53
C PHE A 57 17.61 11.86 7.48
N PHE A 58 17.07 12.94 8.06
CA PHE A 58 17.70 14.27 8.07
C PHE A 58 18.30 14.68 9.44
N SER A 59 18.39 13.76 10.41
CA SER A 59 19.00 14.00 11.73
C SER A 59 20.25 13.18 11.99
#